data_AF-A0A975SQ15-F1
#
_entry.id   AF-A0A975SQ15-F1
#
_cell.length_a   1.000
_cell.length_b   1.000
_cell.length_c   1.000
_cell.angle_alpha   90.00
_cell.angle_beta   90.00
_cell.angle_gamma   90.00
#
_symmetry.space_group_name_H-M   'P 1'
#
loop_
_entity.id
_entity.type
_entity.pdbx_description
1 polymer ?
#
loop_
_entity_poly.entity_id
_entity_poly.type
_entity_poly.pdbx_seq_one_letter_code
_entity_poly.pdbx_strand_id
1 'polypeptide(L)'
;MKKRAFIPVLLAGLVWMGSSHAADPFERYKALFKPLPAIPPIPANNTQTPAKVELGKMLFFDARLSSDGNIACATCHNPALGYTDRVSRAIGHGAQRGPRNSPTVLNAAFLSSQFWDGRAPNLETQALGPLQAAVEHNTTLEKAVATLKSFPEYQKRFSESFAEKDPITAENLAKAIAAFERTLITPHSPFDRYLAGDEQALSLQQKQGMKYFVEKGCVGCHSGPNFTDGQFHAIKVPGSTDEGRYLVTKKDSDKHAFRTQTLRNVALTYPYFNNGSVWKLDEAVKIMGKEMLKTDLKPNEVDDLVAFLHSLTGEMPKFTIPALP
;
A
#
# COMPACT_ATOMS: atom_id res chain seq x y z
N MET A 1 -37.78 -83.47 -18.54
CA MET A 1 -38.30 -82.09 -18.58
C MET A 1 -37.45 -81.23 -17.65
N LYS A 2 -36.89 -80.12 -18.17
CA LYS A 2 -35.76 -79.37 -17.61
C LYS A 2 -36.12 -78.66 -16.29
N LYS A 3 -35.33 -78.90 -15.23
CA LYS A 3 -35.35 -78.14 -13.97
C LYS A 3 -34.66 -76.78 -14.19
N ARG A 4 -35.35 -75.67 -13.92
CA ARG A 4 -34.76 -74.32 -13.89
C ARG A 4 -34.32 -74.00 -12.46
N ALA A 5 -33.02 -73.73 -12.28
CA ALA A 5 -32.47 -73.25 -11.03
C ALA A 5 -32.61 -71.72 -10.96
N PHE A 6 -33.15 -71.20 -9.86
CA PHE A 6 -33.15 -69.77 -9.54
C PHE A 6 -31.84 -69.41 -8.84
N ILE A 7 -31.08 -68.48 -9.40
CA ILE A 7 -29.91 -67.87 -8.76
C ILE A 7 -30.33 -66.47 -8.32
N PRO A 8 -30.28 -66.13 -7.02
CA PRO A 8 -30.58 -64.77 -6.57
C PRO A 8 -29.38 -63.87 -6.86
N VAL A 9 -29.62 -62.76 -7.54
CA VAL A 9 -28.64 -61.69 -7.75
C VAL A 9 -28.60 -60.83 -6.48
N LEU A 10 -27.51 -60.93 -5.73
CA LEU A 10 -27.18 -60.02 -4.63
C LEU A 10 -26.68 -58.69 -5.21
N LEU A 11 -27.51 -57.64 -5.14
CA LEU A 11 -27.04 -56.27 -5.35
C LEU A 11 -26.22 -55.83 -4.13
N ALA A 12 -24.89 -55.80 -4.28
CA ALA A 12 -24.02 -55.14 -3.33
C ALA A 12 -24.12 -53.62 -3.53
N GLY A 13 -24.79 -52.93 -2.59
CA GLY A 13 -24.81 -51.47 -2.54
C GLY A 13 -23.42 -50.94 -2.17
N LEU A 14 -22.77 -50.24 -3.11
CA LEU A 14 -21.58 -49.46 -2.81
C LEU A 14 -22.00 -48.22 -2.01
N VAL A 15 -21.78 -48.24 -0.70
CA VAL A 15 -21.90 -47.05 0.14
C VAL A 15 -20.69 -46.16 -0.16
N TRP A 16 -20.92 -45.07 -0.89
CA TRP A 16 -19.91 -44.03 -1.09
C TRP A 16 -19.73 -43.29 0.25
N MET A 17 -18.77 -43.73 1.06
CA MET A 17 -18.32 -42.98 2.23
C MET A 17 -17.69 -41.68 1.73
N GLY A 18 -18.49 -40.62 1.67
CA GLY A 18 -18.00 -39.28 1.43
C GLY A 18 -16.93 -38.94 2.46
N SER A 19 -15.71 -38.68 2.00
CA SER A 19 -14.62 -38.23 2.86
C SER A 19 -15.05 -36.91 3.51
N SER A 20 -15.38 -36.97 4.79
CA SER A 20 -15.60 -35.79 5.62
C SER A 20 -14.28 -35.03 5.68
N HIS A 21 -14.08 -34.07 4.77
CA HIS A 21 -13.03 -33.09 4.93
C HIS A 21 -13.36 -32.35 6.23
N ALA A 22 -12.55 -32.55 7.27
CA ALA A 22 -12.65 -31.73 8.47
C ALA A 22 -12.56 -30.27 8.02
N ALA A 23 -13.57 -29.46 8.38
CA ALA A 23 -13.60 -28.05 8.01
C ALA A 23 -12.29 -27.40 8.45
N ASP A 24 -11.61 -26.69 7.54
CA ASP A 24 -10.35 -26.00 7.87
C ASP A 24 -10.64 -25.04 9.06
N PRO A 25 -9.95 -25.21 10.20
CA PRO A 25 -10.20 -24.41 11.42
C PRO A 25 -9.96 -22.90 11.21
N PHE A 26 -9.31 -22.52 10.11
CA PHE A 26 -9.02 -21.14 9.74
C PHE A 26 -10.10 -20.47 8.89
N GLU A 27 -11.08 -21.22 8.37
CA GLU A 27 -12.10 -20.70 7.43
C GLU A 27 -12.90 -19.51 8.00
N ARG A 28 -13.28 -19.58 9.28
CA ARG A 28 -14.00 -18.47 9.93
C ARG A 28 -13.20 -17.17 9.99
N TYR A 29 -11.87 -17.26 10.04
CA TYR A 29 -10.99 -16.08 10.05
C TYR A 29 -10.72 -15.59 8.63
N LYS A 30 -10.49 -16.52 7.69
CA LYS A 30 -10.33 -16.25 6.26
C LYS A 30 -11.52 -15.46 5.70
N ALA A 31 -12.74 -15.80 6.12
CA ALA A 31 -13.98 -15.14 5.70
C ALA A 31 -14.08 -13.64 6.05
N LEU A 32 -13.22 -13.11 6.93
CA LEU A 32 -13.20 -11.69 7.30
C LEU A 32 -12.38 -10.82 6.34
N PHE A 33 -11.64 -11.43 5.41
CA PHE A 33 -10.73 -10.72 4.53
C PHE A 33 -11.20 -10.76 3.07
N LYS A 34 -10.63 -9.86 2.28
CA LYS A 34 -10.86 -9.76 0.83
C LYS A 34 -9.52 -9.57 0.12
N PRO A 35 -9.30 -10.20 -1.04
CA PRO A 35 -8.08 -9.98 -1.80
C PRO A 35 -8.02 -8.55 -2.34
N LEU A 36 -6.82 -8.06 -2.63
CA LEU A 36 -6.65 -6.76 -3.28
C LEU A 36 -7.36 -6.76 -4.64
N PRO A 37 -8.18 -5.74 -4.99
CA PRO A 37 -8.77 -5.67 -6.32
C PRO A 37 -7.68 -5.50 -7.38
N ALA A 38 -7.89 -6.09 -8.56
CA ALA A 38 -6.94 -5.98 -9.67
C ALA A 38 -6.85 -4.55 -10.25
N ILE A 39 -7.86 -3.72 -10.03
CA ILE A 39 -7.94 -2.36 -10.57
C ILE A 39 -8.31 -1.41 -9.42
N PRO A 40 -7.51 -0.35 -9.16
CA PRO A 40 -7.88 0.67 -8.19
C PRO A 40 -8.97 1.61 -8.73
N PRO A 41 -9.61 2.41 -7.86
CA PRO A 41 -10.53 3.45 -8.30
C PRO A 41 -9.89 4.42 -9.30
N ILE A 42 -10.54 4.63 -10.45
CA ILE A 42 -10.13 5.57 -11.49
C ILE A 42 -11.11 6.75 -11.48
N PRO A 43 -10.67 7.98 -11.14
CA PRO A 43 -11.54 9.15 -11.18
C PRO A 43 -11.99 9.48 -12.61
N ALA A 44 -13.25 9.87 -12.77
CA ALA A 44 -13.80 10.25 -14.08
C ALA A 44 -13.05 11.42 -14.73
N ASN A 45 -12.53 12.35 -13.91
CA ASN A 45 -11.74 13.50 -14.36
C ASN A 45 -10.24 13.19 -14.57
N ASN A 46 -9.81 11.95 -14.35
CA ASN A 46 -8.45 11.50 -14.65
C ASN A 46 -8.42 10.04 -15.14
N THR A 47 -9.00 9.81 -16.31
CA THR A 47 -8.97 8.49 -16.96
C THR A 47 -7.54 8.05 -17.27
N GLN A 48 -7.27 6.75 -17.11
CA GLN A 48 -5.95 6.18 -17.41
C GLN A 48 -5.80 5.89 -18.90
N THR A 49 -4.72 6.39 -19.51
CA THR A 49 -4.29 6.03 -20.86
C THR A 49 -2.82 5.63 -20.82
N PRO A 50 -2.34 4.75 -21.73
CA PRO A 50 -0.92 4.39 -21.77
C PRO A 50 0.02 5.60 -21.88
N ALA A 51 -0.35 6.60 -22.70
CA ALA A 51 0.43 7.83 -22.84
C ALA A 51 0.54 8.62 -21.52
N LYS A 52 -0.57 8.76 -20.79
CA LYS A 52 -0.59 9.48 -19.51
C LYS A 52 0.18 8.74 -18.42
N VAL A 53 0.09 7.41 -18.39
CA VAL A 53 0.87 6.57 -17.46
C VAL A 53 2.36 6.69 -17.75
N GLU A 54 2.77 6.66 -19.02
CA GLU A 54 4.18 6.82 -19.40
C GLU A 54 4.71 8.21 -19.04
N LEU A 55 3.93 9.26 -19.32
CA LEU A 55 4.26 10.62 -18.90
C LEU A 55 4.40 10.72 -17.38
N GLY A 56 3.45 10.17 -16.62
CA GLY A 56 3.50 10.12 -15.15
C GLY A 56 4.74 9.40 -14.63
N LYS A 57 5.11 8.30 -15.28
CA LYS A 57 6.32 7.55 -14.97
C LYS A 57 7.56 8.41 -15.22
N MET A 58 7.67 9.07 -16.36
CA MET A 58 8.80 10.00 -16.62
C MET A 58 8.92 11.04 -15.51
N LEU A 59 7.81 11.70 -15.16
CA LEU A 59 7.77 12.75 -14.12
C LEU A 59 8.15 12.23 -12.73
N PHE A 60 7.72 11.02 -12.37
CA PHE A 60 8.06 10.39 -11.07
C PHE A 60 9.57 10.20 -10.88
N PHE A 61 10.32 10.02 -11.97
CA PHE A 61 11.77 9.83 -11.97
C PHE A 61 12.55 11.11 -12.33
N ASP A 62 11.88 12.22 -12.67
CA ASP A 62 12.57 13.43 -13.13
C ASP A 62 12.96 14.35 -11.96
N ALA A 63 14.24 14.28 -11.59
CA ALA A 63 14.80 15.09 -10.52
C ALA A 63 14.82 16.60 -10.84
N ARG A 64 14.68 17.01 -12.10
CA ARG A 64 14.63 18.43 -12.49
C ARG A 64 13.35 19.13 -12.03
N LEU A 65 12.39 18.39 -11.49
CA LEU A 65 11.24 18.96 -10.80
C LEU A 65 11.59 19.49 -9.39
N SER A 66 12.75 19.15 -8.80
CA SER A 66 13.25 19.83 -7.60
C SER A 66 14.03 21.09 -7.96
N SER A 67 14.15 22.04 -7.02
CA SER A 67 14.86 23.29 -7.26
C SER A 67 16.36 23.14 -7.49
N ASP A 68 16.95 22.05 -7.01
CA ASP A 68 18.37 21.71 -7.18
C ASP A 68 18.63 20.65 -8.24
N GLY A 69 17.58 20.12 -8.89
CA GLY A 69 17.70 19.08 -9.91
C GLY A 69 18.14 17.70 -9.41
N ASN A 70 18.14 17.46 -8.09
CA ASN A 70 18.70 16.25 -7.48
C ASN A 70 17.67 15.32 -6.82
N ILE A 71 16.40 15.74 -6.72
CA ILE A 71 15.36 15.00 -5.98
C ILE A 71 14.17 14.72 -6.89
N ALA A 72 13.90 13.43 -7.10
CA ALA A 72 12.70 12.95 -7.76
C ALA A 72 11.76 12.28 -6.73
N CYS A 73 10.51 12.00 -7.12
CA CYS A 73 9.61 11.20 -6.29
C CYS A 73 10.25 9.82 -5.98
N ALA A 74 10.91 9.23 -6.98
CA ALA A 74 11.64 7.97 -6.86
C ALA A 74 12.83 8.01 -5.86
N THR A 75 13.32 9.19 -5.47
CA THR A 75 14.38 9.32 -4.45
C THR A 75 13.87 8.87 -3.09
N CYS A 76 12.67 9.34 -2.68
CA CYS A 76 12.05 8.97 -1.41
C CYS A 76 11.16 7.72 -1.51
N HIS A 77 10.63 7.45 -2.70
CA HIS A 77 9.76 6.31 -2.99
C HIS A 77 10.44 5.33 -3.95
N ASN A 78 11.54 4.74 -3.49
CA ASN A 78 12.44 3.98 -4.34
C ASN A 78 11.88 2.59 -4.74
N PRO A 79 11.71 2.29 -6.04
CA PRO A 79 11.16 1.01 -6.51
C PRO A 79 11.91 -0.23 -6.01
N ALA A 80 13.23 -0.13 -5.83
CA ALA A 80 14.06 -1.24 -5.36
C ALA A 80 13.90 -1.52 -3.85
N LEU A 81 13.30 -0.59 -3.11
CA LEU A 81 13.22 -0.63 -1.65
C LEU A 81 11.77 -0.73 -1.13
N GLY A 82 10.85 -1.26 -1.93
CA GLY A 82 9.42 -1.33 -1.58
C GLY A 82 8.72 0.03 -1.69
N TYR A 83 9.23 0.92 -2.54
CA TYR A 83 8.77 2.30 -2.72
C TYR A 83 8.85 3.16 -1.46
N THR A 84 9.87 2.91 -0.64
CA THR A 84 10.31 3.79 0.44
C THR A 84 11.79 4.13 0.27
N ASP A 85 12.33 4.96 1.14
CA ASP A 85 13.75 5.33 1.19
C ASP A 85 14.54 4.52 2.24
N ARG A 86 13.86 3.70 3.03
CA ARG A 86 14.40 2.89 4.15
C ARG A 86 15.28 3.69 5.12
N VAL A 87 14.92 4.95 5.33
CA VAL A 87 15.49 5.78 6.39
C VAL A 87 14.41 6.19 7.38
N SER A 88 14.79 6.55 8.61
CA SER A 88 13.81 6.94 9.63
C SER A 88 12.95 8.13 9.18
N ARG A 89 13.58 9.16 8.62
CA ARG A 89 12.91 10.34 8.07
C ARG A 89 13.62 10.78 6.80
N ALA A 90 12.82 11.13 5.80
CA ALA A 90 13.28 11.51 4.46
C ALA A 90 14.36 12.59 4.51
N ILE A 91 15.32 12.54 3.59
CA ILE A 91 16.33 13.57 3.40
C ILE A 91 16.05 14.22 2.05
N GLY A 92 15.61 15.47 2.06
CA GLY A 92 15.31 16.21 0.85
C GLY A 92 16.26 17.38 0.61
N HIS A 93 15.73 18.47 0.08
CA HIS A 93 16.51 19.61 -0.41
C HIS A 93 17.50 20.15 0.63
N GLY A 94 18.74 20.37 0.21
CA GLY A 94 19.81 20.86 1.09
C GLY A 94 20.19 19.88 2.20
N ALA A 95 19.98 18.57 1.99
CA ALA A 95 20.17 17.52 2.98
C ALA A 95 19.34 17.70 4.27
N GLN A 96 18.23 18.44 4.17
CA GLN A 96 17.32 18.64 5.29
C GLN A 96 16.55 17.36 5.59
N ARG A 97 16.44 17.03 6.88
CA ARG A 97 15.64 15.89 7.33
C ARG A 97 14.20 16.31 7.53
N GLY A 98 13.27 15.67 6.83
CA GLY A 98 11.84 15.87 6.99
C GLY A 98 11.33 15.42 8.37
N PRO A 99 10.07 15.75 8.71
CA PRO A 99 9.50 15.40 10.01
C PRO A 99 9.05 13.94 10.10
N ARG A 100 8.84 13.25 8.96
CA ARG A 100 8.18 11.94 8.90
C ARG A 100 8.96 10.93 8.05
N ASN A 101 8.68 9.65 8.31
CA ASN A 101 9.04 8.53 7.44
C ASN A 101 8.22 8.58 6.14
N SER A 102 8.85 8.25 5.02
CA SER A 102 8.23 8.20 3.70
C SER A 102 7.38 6.93 3.58
N PRO A 103 6.03 7.02 3.56
CA PRO A 103 5.20 5.84 3.36
C PRO A 103 5.40 5.27 1.95
N THR A 104 5.11 3.99 1.76
CA THR A 104 5.12 3.41 0.40
C THR A 104 4.04 4.02 -0.49
N VAL A 105 4.32 4.21 -1.78
CA VAL A 105 3.29 4.54 -2.79
C VAL A 105 2.59 3.29 -3.34
N LEU A 106 3.06 2.09 -2.99
CA LEU A 106 2.39 0.84 -3.37
C LEU A 106 0.97 0.80 -2.82
N ASN A 107 0.01 0.51 -3.68
CA ASN A 107 -1.43 0.47 -3.35
C ASN A 107 -2.00 1.79 -2.82
N ALA A 108 -1.30 2.92 -2.95
CA ALA A 108 -1.76 4.23 -2.46
C ALA A 108 -3.06 4.69 -3.14
N ALA A 109 -3.31 4.21 -4.35
CA ALA A 109 -4.54 4.45 -5.11
C ALA A 109 -5.82 3.88 -4.46
N PHE A 110 -5.70 2.94 -3.53
CA PHE A 110 -6.84 2.39 -2.77
C PHE A 110 -7.13 3.17 -1.48
N LEU A 111 -6.31 4.15 -1.11
CA LEU A 111 -6.48 4.91 0.12
C LEU A 111 -7.58 5.96 -0.05
N SER A 112 -8.37 6.17 1.01
CA SER A 112 -9.39 7.22 1.09
C SER A 112 -8.80 8.62 1.26
N SER A 113 -7.57 8.71 1.78
CA SER A 113 -6.80 9.95 1.90
C SER A 113 -5.30 9.62 1.95
N GLN A 114 -4.48 10.59 1.56
CA GLN A 114 -3.03 10.46 1.42
C GLN A 114 -2.29 11.13 2.58
N PHE A 115 -0.99 10.84 2.69
CA PHE A 115 -0.13 11.18 3.83
C PHE A 115 -0.53 10.50 5.15
N TRP A 116 0.34 10.66 6.17
CA TRP A 116 0.14 10.18 7.53
C TRP A 116 -1.01 10.88 8.27
N ASP A 117 -1.25 12.16 7.99
CA ASP A 117 -2.28 12.99 8.63
C ASP A 117 -3.57 13.12 7.78
N GLY A 118 -3.59 12.53 6.58
CA GLY A 118 -4.76 12.52 5.71
C GLY A 118 -5.05 13.87 5.07
N ARG A 119 -4.08 14.79 4.99
CA ARG A 119 -4.31 16.17 4.52
C ARG A 119 -4.64 16.29 3.03
N ALA A 120 -4.27 15.29 2.23
CA ALA A 120 -4.60 15.26 0.80
C ALA A 120 -5.70 14.21 0.53
N PRO A 121 -6.82 14.59 -0.12
CA PRO A 121 -7.94 13.69 -0.33
C PRO A 121 -7.72 12.64 -1.43
N ASN A 122 -6.73 12.85 -2.31
CA ASN A 122 -6.46 11.98 -3.44
C ASN A 122 -4.99 12.11 -3.90
N LEU A 123 -4.58 11.26 -4.84
CA LEU A 123 -3.22 11.24 -5.40
C LEU A 123 -2.89 12.53 -6.15
N GLU A 124 -3.83 13.10 -6.90
CA GLU A 124 -3.62 14.35 -7.64
C GLU A 124 -3.23 15.51 -6.71
N THR A 125 -3.92 15.65 -5.59
CA THR A 125 -3.59 16.69 -4.59
C THR A 125 -2.31 16.35 -3.84
N GLN A 126 -2.06 15.07 -3.57
CA GLN A 126 -0.86 14.61 -2.89
C GLN A 126 0.40 14.93 -3.70
N ALA A 127 0.40 14.69 -5.02
CA ALA A 127 1.57 14.82 -5.88
C ALA A 127 2.15 16.26 -5.92
N LEU A 128 1.32 17.29 -5.71
CA LEU A 128 1.77 18.69 -5.71
C LEU A 128 2.40 19.15 -4.39
N GLY A 129 2.13 18.44 -3.29
CA GLY A 129 2.66 18.78 -1.97
C GLY A 129 4.19 18.70 -1.91
N PRO A 130 4.80 17.54 -2.25
CA PRO A 130 6.25 17.35 -2.23
C PRO A 130 7.03 18.36 -3.07
N LEU A 131 6.49 18.72 -4.25
CA LEU A 131 7.09 19.74 -5.13
C LEU A 131 7.32 21.06 -4.40
N GLN A 132 6.35 21.49 -3.60
CA GLN A 132 6.36 22.78 -2.90
C GLN A 132 6.99 22.73 -1.51
N ALA A 133 7.18 21.54 -0.94
CA ALA A 133 7.70 21.40 0.41
C ALA A 133 9.19 21.76 0.47
N ALA A 134 9.54 22.75 1.30
CA ALA A 134 10.89 23.31 1.39
C ALA A 134 11.97 22.32 1.85
N VAL A 135 11.56 21.27 2.57
CA VAL A 135 12.44 20.19 3.04
C VAL A 135 12.46 18.98 2.09
N GLU A 136 11.69 19.02 1.00
CA GLU A 136 11.57 17.94 -0.01
C GLU A 136 12.12 18.41 -1.35
N HIS A 137 11.28 18.78 -2.34
CA HIS A 137 11.74 19.25 -3.65
C HIS A 137 12.04 20.76 -3.69
N ASN A 138 11.47 21.54 -2.76
CA ASN A 138 11.68 22.98 -2.61
C ASN A 138 11.55 23.80 -3.91
N THR A 139 10.56 23.51 -4.76
CA THR A 139 10.26 24.28 -5.98
C THR A 139 8.93 25.01 -5.88
N THR A 140 8.59 25.83 -6.89
CA THR A 140 7.22 26.33 -7.07
C THR A 140 6.57 25.61 -8.26
N LEU A 141 5.24 25.55 -8.29
CA LEU A 141 4.53 24.90 -9.40
C LEU A 141 4.79 25.62 -10.73
N GLU A 142 4.94 26.94 -10.71
CA GLU A 142 5.28 27.74 -11.88
C GLU A 142 6.67 27.37 -12.42
N LYS A 143 7.66 27.19 -11.54
CA LYS A 143 9.01 26.76 -11.92
C LYS A 143 9.02 25.34 -12.46
N ALA A 144 8.29 24.42 -11.84
CA ALA A 144 8.14 23.05 -12.33
C ALA A 144 7.52 23.03 -13.74
N VAL A 145 6.42 23.77 -13.94
CA VAL A 145 5.76 23.89 -15.25
C VAL A 145 6.68 24.54 -16.29
N ALA A 146 7.39 25.61 -15.94
CA ALA A 146 8.34 26.27 -16.83
C ALA A 146 9.49 25.33 -17.24
N THR A 147 9.99 24.52 -16.29
CA THR A 147 11.00 23.50 -16.56
C THR A 147 10.49 22.50 -17.58
N LEU A 148 9.29 21.93 -17.38
CA LEU A 148 8.68 20.99 -18.32
C LEU A 148 8.44 21.60 -19.70
N LYS A 149 7.99 22.86 -19.76
CA LYS A 149 7.81 23.60 -21.02
C LYS A 149 9.12 23.81 -21.79
N SER A 150 10.28 23.76 -21.14
CA SER A 150 11.58 23.93 -21.81
C SER A 150 12.04 22.71 -22.62
N PHE A 151 11.41 21.54 -22.43
CA PHE A 151 11.78 20.30 -23.13
C PHE A 151 10.77 19.95 -24.24
N PRO A 152 11.18 19.88 -25.51
CA PRO A 152 10.28 19.51 -26.62
C PRO A 152 9.59 18.15 -26.44
N GLU A 153 10.28 17.17 -25.85
CA GLU A 153 9.69 15.86 -25.59
C GLU A 153 8.55 15.94 -24.57
N TYR A 154 8.69 16.73 -23.49
CA TYR A 154 7.58 16.92 -22.55
C TYR A 154 6.40 17.62 -23.23
N GLN A 155 6.63 18.65 -24.05
CA GLN A 155 5.55 19.28 -24.83
C GLN A 155 4.75 18.25 -25.63
N LYS A 156 5.46 17.37 -26.36
CA LYS A 156 4.83 16.28 -27.11
C LYS A 156 4.06 15.32 -26.20
N ARG A 157 4.67 14.82 -25.11
CA ARG A 157 4.05 13.85 -24.20
C ARG A 157 2.81 14.38 -23.51
N PHE A 158 2.82 15.65 -23.12
CA PHE A 158 1.64 16.31 -22.56
C PHE A 158 0.53 16.46 -23.60
N SER A 159 0.84 16.86 -24.84
CA SER A 159 -0.16 16.92 -25.93
C SER A 159 -0.73 15.55 -26.31
N GLU A 160 0.03 14.47 -26.18
CA GLU A 160 -0.46 13.09 -26.37
C GLU A 160 -1.39 12.62 -25.23
N SER A 161 -1.23 13.19 -24.04
CA SER A 161 -1.91 12.74 -22.81
C SER A 161 -3.16 13.56 -22.46
N PHE A 162 -3.24 14.78 -22.97
CA PHE A 162 -4.23 15.80 -22.58
C PHE A 162 -4.68 16.59 -23.82
N ALA A 163 -6.00 16.81 -23.94
CA ALA A 163 -6.60 17.37 -25.15
C ALA A 163 -6.57 18.91 -25.21
N GLU A 164 -6.23 19.58 -24.10
CA GLU A 164 -6.16 21.03 -24.01
C GLU A 164 -5.04 21.63 -24.88
N LYS A 165 -5.23 22.88 -25.33
CA LYS A 165 -4.26 23.57 -26.19
C LYS A 165 -2.93 23.89 -25.48
N ASP A 166 -2.97 24.22 -24.19
CA ASP A 166 -1.78 24.36 -23.34
C ASP A 166 -1.81 23.28 -22.24
N PRO A 167 -1.38 22.04 -22.55
CA PRO A 167 -1.59 20.89 -21.67
C PRO A 167 -0.61 20.83 -20.50
N ILE A 168 0.48 21.61 -20.52
CA ILE A 168 1.49 21.60 -19.44
C ILE A 168 1.06 22.56 -18.33
N THR A 169 0.27 22.05 -17.40
CA THR A 169 -0.24 22.76 -16.23
C THR A 169 0.10 22.00 -14.95
N ALA A 170 0.05 22.66 -13.80
CA ALA A 170 0.23 21.98 -12.51
C ALA A 170 -0.82 20.89 -12.28
N GLU A 171 -2.06 21.10 -12.74
CA GLU A 171 -3.13 20.12 -12.66
C GLU A 171 -2.81 18.87 -13.50
N ASN A 172 -2.37 19.05 -14.74
CA ASN A 172 -2.04 17.93 -15.62
C ASN A 172 -0.74 17.22 -15.19
N LEU A 173 0.21 17.93 -14.59
CA LEU A 173 1.36 17.35 -13.90
C LEU A 173 0.90 16.39 -12.79
N ALA A 174 0.02 16.85 -11.89
CA ALA A 174 -0.56 16.01 -10.84
C ALA A 174 -1.33 14.81 -11.40
N LYS A 175 -2.18 15.02 -12.41
CA LYS A 175 -2.96 13.95 -13.05
C LYS A 175 -2.07 12.89 -13.68
N ALA A 176 -0.97 13.28 -14.33
CA ALA A 176 -0.03 12.35 -14.94
C ALA A 176 0.68 11.51 -13.88
N ILE A 177 1.27 12.14 -12.84
CA ILE A 177 1.92 11.42 -11.73
C ILE A 177 0.93 10.45 -11.07
N ALA A 178 -0.27 10.92 -10.73
CA ALA A 178 -1.31 10.09 -10.12
C ALA A 178 -1.78 8.95 -11.04
N ALA A 179 -1.72 9.10 -12.37
CA ALA A 179 -2.00 8.01 -13.30
C ALA A 179 -0.93 6.91 -13.21
N PHE A 180 0.35 7.27 -13.12
CA PHE A 180 1.42 6.30 -12.90
C PHE A 180 1.29 5.62 -11.53
N GLU A 181 1.04 6.37 -10.45
CA GLU A 181 0.88 5.81 -9.10
C GLU A 181 -0.27 4.79 -9.01
N ARG A 182 -1.33 4.95 -9.81
CA ARG A 182 -2.43 3.98 -9.92
C ARG A 182 -2.02 2.64 -10.53
N THR A 183 -0.88 2.58 -11.21
CA THR A 183 -0.32 1.32 -11.71
C THR A 183 0.55 0.60 -10.68
N LEU A 184 0.91 1.27 -9.58
CA LEU A 184 1.79 0.75 -8.53
C LEU A 184 1.00 -0.12 -7.53
N ILE A 185 0.34 -1.15 -8.05
CA ILE A 185 -0.43 -2.11 -7.25
C ILE A 185 0.36 -3.42 -7.07
N THR A 186 0.15 -4.11 -5.95
CA THR A 186 0.84 -5.37 -5.64
C THR A 186 -0.15 -6.53 -5.46
N PRO A 187 -0.64 -7.14 -6.56
CA PRO A 187 -1.54 -8.27 -6.48
C PRO A 187 -0.81 -9.56 -6.06
N HIS A 188 -1.56 -10.66 -5.96
CA HIS A 188 -1.02 -12.03 -5.85
C HIS A 188 -0.05 -12.26 -4.68
N SER A 189 -0.22 -11.54 -3.57
CA SER A 189 0.47 -11.90 -2.33
C SER A 189 0.12 -13.35 -1.92
N PRO A 190 0.98 -14.06 -1.18
CA PRO A 190 0.63 -15.37 -0.63
C PRO A 190 -0.74 -15.37 0.07
N PHE A 191 -1.07 -14.29 0.79
CA PHE A 191 -2.39 -14.12 1.38
C PHE A 191 -3.52 -13.98 0.35
N ASP A 192 -3.34 -13.17 -0.70
CA ASP A 192 -4.38 -13.04 -1.74
C ASP A 192 -4.61 -14.36 -2.48
N ARG A 193 -3.55 -15.16 -2.73
CA ARG A 193 -3.70 -16.50 -3.33
C ARG A 193 -4.45 -17.46 -2.42
N TYR A 194 -4.16 -17.41 -1.12
CA TYR A 194 -4.91 -18.18 -0.11
C TYR A 194 -6.39 -17.80 -0.08
N LEU A 195 -6.71 -16.51 -0.13
CA LEU A 195 -8.10 -16.04 -0.24
C LEU A 195 -8.77 -16.48 -1.55
N ALA A 196 -8.00 -16.69 -2.62
CA ALA A 196 -8.48 -17.20 -3.91
C ALA A 196 -8.61 -18.74 -3.97
N GLY A 197 -8.32 -19.46 -2.87
CA GLY A 197 -8.50 -20.90 -2.76
C GLY A 197 -7.22 -21.75 -2.87
N ASP A 198 -6.04 -21.13 -3.00
CA ASP A 198 -4.77 -21.84 -2.89
C ASP A 198 -4.44 -22.10 -1.42
N GLU A 199 -4.93 -23.22 -0.88
CA GLU A 199 -4.75 -23.62 0.51
C GLU A 199 -3.28 -23.78 0.95
N GLN A 200 -2.37 -23.96 -0.01
CA GLN A 200 -0.94 -24.12 0.22
C GLN A 200 -0.17 -22.79 0.13
N ALA A 201 -0.83 -21.70 -0.26
CA ALA A 201 -0.18 -20.40 -0.35
C ALA A 201 0.27 -19.82 1.00
N LEU A 202 -0.33 -20.29 2.11
CA LEU A 202 0.12 -19.97 3.47
C LEU A 202 0.66 -21.20 4.19
N SER A 203 1.75 -21.00 4.92
CA SER A 203 2.20 -21.98 5.92
C SER A 203 1.22 -22.04 7.10
N LEU A 204 1.28 -23.12 7.88
CA LEU A 204 0.49 -23.24 9.11
C LEU A 204 0.75 -22.08 10.08
N GLN A 205 2.00 -21.63 10.17
CA GLN A 205 2.38 -20.48 11.00
C GLN A 205 1.68 -19.19 10.54
N GLN A 206 1.61 -18.95 9.23
CA GLN A 206 0.92 -17.80 8.66
C GLN A 206 -0.59 -17.87 8.88
N LYS A 207 -1.20 -19.06 8.76
CA LYS A 207 -2.61 -19.28 9.09
C LYS A 207 -2.88 -19.00 10.59
N GLN A 208 -1.97 -19.42 11.48
CA GLN A 208 -2.03 -19.11 12.90
C GLN A 208 -1.89 -17.60 13.18
N GLY A 209 -0.98 -16.93 12.47
CA GLY A 209 -0.83 -15.47 12.53
C GLY A 209 -2.08 -14.72 12.08
N MET A 210 -2.73 -15.15 11.00
CA MET A 210 -4.01 -14.61 10.56
C MET A 210 -5.08 -14.75 11.65
N LYS A 211 -5.16 -15.92 12.28
CA LYS A 211 -6.06 -16.15 13.41
C LYS A 211 -5.78 -15.17 14.56
N TYR A 212 -4.52 -15.02 14.98
CA TYR A 212 -4.18 -14.05 16.02
C TYR A 212 -4.45 -12.60 15.61
N PHE A 213 -4.23 -12.25 14.34
CA PHE A 213 -4.52 -10.91 13.83
C PHE A 213 -6.00 -10.53 14.02
N VAL A 214 -6.90 -11.50 13.84
CA VAL A 214 -8.33 -11.33 14.12
C VAL A 214 -8.60 -11.33 15.63
N GLU A 215 -8.16 -12.36 16.35
CA GLU A 215 -8.50 -12.55 17.78
C GLU A 215 -7.95 -11.44 18.69
N LYS A 216 -6.80 -10.86 18.35
CA LYS A 216 -6.23 -9.73 19.08
C LYS A 216 -6.89 -8.41 18.72
N GLY A 217 -7.66 -8.35 17.64
CA GLY A 217 -8.39 -7.15 17.21
C GLY A 217 -7.63 -6.25 16.25
N CYS A 218 -6.48 -6.67 15.70
CA CYS A 218 -5.73 -5.88 14.71
C CYS A 218 -6.60 -5.56 13.48
N VAL A 219 -7.45 -6.52 13.08
CA VAL A 219 -8.41 -6.39 11.99
C VAL A 219 -9.44 -5.28 12.21
N GLY A 220 -9.62 -4.77 13.44
CA GLY A 220 -10.54 -3.67 13.72
C GLY A 220 -10.17 -2.36 13.01
N CYS A 221 -8.87 -2.07 12.90
CA CYS A 221 -8.36 -0.90 12.18
C CYS A 221 -7.73 -1.30 10.83
N HIS A 222 -7.02 -2.42 10.79
CA HIS A 222 -6.34 -2.91 9.59
C HIS A 222 -7.22 -3.90 8.83
N SER A 223 -8.29 -3.37 8.23
CA SER A 223 -9.35 -4.14 7.60
C SER A 223 -9.41 -3.96 6.08
N GLY A 224 -10.34 -4.70 5.45
CA GLY A 224 -10.64 -4.57 4.03
C GLY A 224 -9.50 -5.01 3.11
N PRO A 225 -9.69 -4.84 1.79
CA PRO A 225 -8.72 -5.31 0.81
C PRO A 225 -7.36 -4.67 0.93
N ASN A 226 -7.20 -3.45 1.48
CA ASN A 226 -5.89 -2.80 1.59
C ASN A 226 -5.34 -2.80 3.02
N PHE A 227 -5.89 -3.59 3.95
CA PHE A 227 -5.46 -3.65 5.36
C PHE A 227 -5.40 -2.27 6.05
N THR A 228 -6.41 -1.45 5.79
CA THR A 228 -6.60 -0.14 6.42
C THR A 228 -8.08 0.25 6.33
N ASP A 229 -8.61 0.76 7.43
CA ASP A 229 -9.93 1.39 7.53
C ASP A 229 -9.95 2.84 7.01
N GLY A 230 -8.77 3.41 6.71
CA GLY A 230 -8.58 4.80 6.31
C GLY A 230 -8.95 5.82 7.41
N GLN A 231 -9.20 5.38 8.64
CA GLN A 231 -9.54 6.23 9.78
C GLN A 231 -8.28 6.71 10.51
N PHE A 232 -8.47 7.59 11.49
CA PHE A 232 -7.40 8.23 12.25
C PHE A 232 -7.46 7.82 13.70
N HIS A 233 -6.35 7.31 14.23
CA HIS A 233 -6.28 6.83 15.60
C HIS A 233 -5.07 7.43 16.31
N ALA A 234 -5.28 7.87 17.55
CA ALA A 234 -4.21 8.41 18.38
C ALA A 234 -3.28 7.28 18.84
N ILE A 235 -1.99 7.43 18.55
CA ILE A 235 -0.95 6.47 18.93
C ILE A 235 0.28 7.19 19.46
N LYS A 236 0.83 6.69 20.57
CA LYS A 236 2.10 7.17 21.10
C LYS A 236 3.24 6.36 20.49
N VAL A 237 3.90 6.96 19.51
CA VAL A 237 5.07 6.36 18.85
C VAL A 237 6.34 6.75 19.61
N PRO A 238 7.25 5.81 19.94
CA PRO A 238 8.52 6.14 20.58
C PRO A 238 9.30 7.22 19.82
N GLY A 239 9.69 8.28 20.53
CA GLY A 239 10.46 9.40 19.98
C GLY A 239 9.69 10.31 19.02
N SER A 240 8.37 10.17 18.91
CA SER A 240 7.54 11.04 18.07
C SER A 240 6.97 12.20 18.89
N THR A 241 7.24 13.43 18.43
CA THR A 241 6.61 14.67 18.95
C THR A 241 5.58 15.23 17.96
N ASP A 242 5.28 14.48 16.91
CA ASP A 242 4.38 14.88 15.83
C ASP A 242 2.93 14.87 16.33
N GLU A 243 2.26 16.01 16.21
CA GLU A 243 0.85 16.17 16.62
C GLU A 243 -0.12 15.53 15.61
N GLY A 244 0.37 14.99 14.49
CA GLY A 244 -0.42 14.20 13.55
C GLY A 244 -1.51 15.02 12.88
N ARG A 245 -2.73 14.50 12.88
CA ARG A 245 -3.91 15.10 12.24
C ARG A 245 -4.32 16.44 12.84
N TYR A 246 -3.98 16.72 14.11
CA TYR A 246 -4.18 18.04 14.71
C TYR A 246 -3.57 19.18 13.85
N LEU A 247 -2.43 18.93 13.20
CA LEU A 247 -1.80 19.94 12.34
C LEU A 247 -2.70 20.37 11.16
N VAL A 248 -3.63 19.50 10.75
CA VAL A 248 -4.61 19.72 9.68
C VAL A 248 -5.91 20.29 10.24
N THR A 249 -6.46 19.69 11.29
CA THR A 249 -7.84 19.97 11.74
C THR A 249 -7.92 21.01 12.86
N LYS A 250 -6.83 21.22 13.59
CA LYS A 250 -6.73 22.06 14.80
C LYS A 250 -7.66 21.63 15.94
N LYS A 251 -8.21 20.41 15.90
CA LYS A 251 -9.06 19.84 16.95
C LYS A 251 -8.22 19.05 17.94
N ASP A 252 -8.27 19.38 19.22
CA ASP A 252 -7.48 18.71 20.26
C ASP A 252 -7.71 17.19 20.32
N SER A 253 -8.89 16.71 19.95
CA SER A 253 -9.20 15.28 19.84
C SER A 253 -8.36 14.53 18.80
N ASP A 254 -7.78 15.25 17.82
CA ASP A 254 -7.00 14.69 16.72
C ASP A 254 -5.49 14.72 17.00
N LYS A 255 -5.07 15.15 18.21
CA LYS A 255 -3.66 15.18 18.60
C LYS A 255 -3.07 13.77 18.61
N HIS A 256 -1.93 13.63 17.92
CA HIS A 256 -1.23 12.36 17.70
C HIS A 256 -2.06 11.32 16.94
N ALA A 257 -3.17 11.72 16.31
CA ALA A 257 -3.94 10.84 15.46
C ALA A 257 -3.30 10.75 14.08
N PHE A 258 -3.10 9.52 13.60
CA PHE A 258 -2.56 9.23 12.29
C PHE A 258 -3.50 8.31 11.54
N ARG A 259 -3.51 8.43 10.20
CA ARG A 259 -4.24 7.51 9.35
C ARG A 259 -3.71 6.10 9.58
N THR A 260 -4.60 5.13 9.73
CA THR A 260 -4.23 3.71 9.72
C THR A 260 -3.48 3.41 8.43
N GLN A 261 -2.19 3.08 8.52
CA GLN A 261 -1.41 2.74 7.33
C GLN A 261 -1.82 1.36 6.81
N THR A 262 -1.69 1.16 5.49
CA THR A 262 -1.85 -0.18 4.91
C THR A 262 -0.77 -1.10 5.45
N LEU A 263 -1.13 -2.36 5.73
CA LEU A 263 -0.16 -3.41 6.05
C LEU A 263 0.29 -4.22 4.83
N ARG A 264 -0.23 -3.91 3.63
CA ARG A 264 0.28 -4.55 2.41
C ARG A 264 1.74 -4.17 2.21
N ASN A 265 2.56 -5.17 1.92
CA ASN A 265 4.01 -5.05 1.75
C ASN A 265 4.77 -4.54 2.99
N VAL A 266 4.18 -4.54 4.20
CA VAL A 266 4.81 -3.99 5.41
C VAL A 266 6.17 -4.63 5.75
N ALA A 267 6.38 -5.88 5.35
CA ALA A 267 7.66 -6.56 5.52
C ALA A 267 8.82 -5.92 4.73
N LEU A 268 8.53 -5.07 3.73
CA LEU A 268 9.52 -4.48 2.84
C LEU A 268 9.74 -2.97 3.05
N THR A 269 8.91 -2.34 3.89
CA THR A 269 8.80 -0.88 4.02
C THR A 269 9.28 -0.36 5.37
N TYR A 270 10.21 -1.07 6.02
CA TYR A 270 10.85 -0.59 7.25
C TYR A 270 11.69 0.68 6.96
N PRO A 271 11.97 1.52 7.97
CA PRO A 271 11.47 1.45 9.35
C PRO A 271 10.01 1.90 9.50
N TYR A 272 9.41 1.60 10.65
CA TYR A 272 7.98 1.72 10.92
C TYR A 272 7.59 2.97 11.70
N PHE A 273 6.30 3.28 11.65
CA PHE A 273 5.63 4.43 12.26
C PHE A 273 5.98 5.78 11.61
N ASN A 274 5.26 6.83 12.02
CA ASN A 274 5.30 8.14 11.37
C ASN A 274 6.70 8.78 11.37
N ASN A 275 7.57 8.42 12.31
CA ASN A 275 8.94 8.95 12.43
C ASN A 275 10.04 7.92 12.09
N GLY A 276 9.66 6.70 11.69
CA GLY A 276 10.60 5.63 11.33
C GLY A 276 11.55 5.23 12.46
N SER A 277 11.09 5.29 13.72
CA SER A 277 11.94 5.00 14.89
C SER A 277 12.15 3.51 15.16
N VAL A 278 11.34 2.63 14.56
CA VAL A 278 11.34 1.19 14.84
C VAL A 278 11.72 0.41 13.59
N TRP A 279 12.78 -0.38 13.64
CA TRP A 279 13.33 -1.04 12.45
C TRP A 279 12.82 -2.46 12.24
N LYS A 280 12.46 -3.16 13.31
CA LYS A 280 12.05 -4.56 13.25
C LYS A 280 10.54 -4.70 13.32
N LEU A 281 10.01 -5.60 12.49
CA LEU A 281 8.56 -5.79 12.38
C LEU A 281 7.96 -6.37 13.67
N ASP A 282 8.70 -7.24 14.36
CA ASP A 282 8.27 -7.81 15.65
C ASP A 282 8.15 -6.73 16.74
N GLU A 283 9.08 -5.78 16.79
CA GLU A 283 9.03 -4.62 17.69
C GLU A 283 7.82 -3.72 17.36
N ALA A 284 7.55 -3.49 16.07
CA ALA A 284 6.38 -2.73 15.66
C ALA A 284 5.05 -3.43 16.05
N VAL A 285 4.96 -4.75 15.88
CA VAL A 285 3.80 -5.56 16.31
C VAL A 285 3.61 -5.48 17.82
N LYS A 286 4.68 -5.61 18.62
CA LYS A 286 4.63 -5.47 20.09
C LYS A 286 4.12 -4.09 20.51
N ILE A 287 4.63 -3.02 19.88
CA ILE A 287 4.18 -1.65 20.15
C ILE A 287 2.69 -1.48 19.82
N MET A 288 2.23 -2.01 18.68
CA MET A 288 0.80 -1.95 18.33
C MET A 288 -0.09 -2.70 19.33
N GLY A 289 0.32 -3.90 19.76
CA GLY A 289 -0.40 -4.66 20.80
C GLY A 289 -0.54 -3.86 22.10
N LYS A 290 0.55 -3.22 22.54
CA LYS A 290 0.55 -2.42 23.77
C LYS A 290 -0.22 -1.10 23.64
N GLU A 291 0.04 -0.32 22.58
CA GLU A 291 -0.49 1.03 22.44
C GLU A 291 -1.93 1.03 21.96
N MET A 292 -2.30 0.18 21.00
CA MET A 292 -3.63 0.17 20.40
C MET A 292 -4.58 -0.81 21.07
N LEU A 293 -4.08 -1.97 21.52
CA LEU A 293 -4.91 -3.06 22.05
C LEU A 293 -4.76 -3.26 23.56
N LYS A 294 -3.91 -2.46 24.23
CA LYS A 294 -3.61 -2.54 25.66
C LYS A 294 -3.26 -3.96 26.13
N THR A 295 -2.56 -4.71 25.28
CA THR A 295 -2.26 -6.13 25.48
C THR A 295 -0.79 -6.40 25.21
N ASP A 296 -0.12 -7.11 26.13
CA ASP A 296 1.20 -7.67 25.89
C ASP A 296 1.06 -8.98 25.10
N LEU A 297 1.55 -8.98 23.85
CA LEU A 297 1.54 -10.15 22.99
C LEU A 297 2.62 -11.14 23.42
N LYS A 298 2.27 -12.43 23.48
CA LYS A 298 3.25 -13.49 23.80
C LYS A 298 4.26 -13.65 22.66
N PRO A 299 5.50 -14.12 22.93
CA PRO A 299 6.51 -14.26 21.89
C PRO A 299 6.03 -15.07 20.67
N ASN A 300 5.39 -16.22 20.89
CA ASN A 300 4.85 -17.04 19.81
C ASN A 300 3.73 -16.34 19.02
N GLU A 301 2.90 -15.52 19.68
CA GLU A 301 1.86 -14.73 19.00
C GLU A 301 2.49 -13.67 18.10
N VAL A 302 3.57 -13.02 18.56
CA VAL A 302 4.32 -12.04 17.76
C VAL A 302 4.96 -12.71 16.55
N ASP A 303 5.63 -13.85 16.74
CA ASP A 303 6.29 -14.58 15.65
C ASP A 303 5.28 -15.00 14.56
N ASP A 304 4.13 -15.52 14.98
CA ASP A 304 3.05 -15.92 14.06
C ASP A 304 2.44 -14.71 13.34
N LEU A 305 2.18 -13.61 14.07
CA LEU A 305 1.70 -12.35 13.48
C LEU A 305 2.68 -11.81 12.44
N VAL A 306 3.98 -11.79 12.76
CA VAL A 306 5.03 -11.36 11.83
C VAL A 306 5.04 -12.25 10.58
N ALA A 307 4.97 -13.58 10.75
CA ALA A 307 4.89 -14.51 9.62
C ALA A 307 3.68 -14.20 8.73
N PHE A 308 2.51 -13.93 9.33
CA PHE A 308 1.32 -13.50 8.58
C PHE A 308 1.55 -12.17 7.85
N LEU A 309 2.15 -11.17 8.47
CA LEU A 309 2.44 -9.88 7.81
C LEU A 309 3.39 -10.04 6.62
N HIS A 310 4.34 -10.98 6.66
CA HIS A 310 5.17 -11.33 5.50
C HIS A 310 4.33 -11.86 4.32
N SER A 311 3.23 -12.57 4.59
CA SER A 311 2.32 -13.09 3.57
C SER A 311 1.54 -12.00 2.81
N LEU A 312 1.55 -10.76 3.31
CA LEU A 312 0.90 -9.59 2.69
C LEU A 312 1.76 -8.90 1.63
N THR A 313 2.93 -9.44 1.34
CA THR A 313 3.83 -8.93 0.30
C THR A 313 3.37 -9.44 -1.06
N GLY A 314 2.87 -8.54 -1.91
CA GLY A 314 2.43 -8.85 -3.26
C GLY A 314 3.55 -8.85 -4.28
N GLU A 315 3.20 -9.16 -5.52
CA GLU A 315 4.10 -9.02 -6.65
C GLU A 315 4.43 -7.55 -6.90
N MET A 316 5.72 -7.23 -6.98
CA MET A 316 6.16 -5.86 -7.19
C MET A 316 5.90 -5.38 -8.62
N PRO A 317 5.51 -4.09 -8.82
CA PRO A 317 5.34 -3.53 -10.15
C PRO A 317 6.63 -3.62 -10.97
N LYS A 318 6.52 -4.08 -12.21
CA LYS A 318 7.64 -4.17 -13.15
C LYS A 318 7.47 -3.13 -14.24
N PHE A 319 8.49 -2.30 -14.41
CA PHE A 319 8.55 -1.30 -15.48
C PHE A 319 10.00 -1.03 -15.85
N THR A 320 10.22 -0.47 -17.03
CA THR A 320 11.54 0.02 -17.44
C THR A 320 11.70 1.44 -16.93
N ILE A 321 12.85 1.74 -16.31
CA ILE A 321 13.22 3.10 -15.91
C ILE A 321 13.13 4.00 -17.16
N PRO A 322 12.37 5.11 -17.11
CA PRO A 322 12.16 5.93 -18.30
C PRO A 322 13.45 6.61 -18.74
N ALA A 323 13.65 6.72 -20.06
CA ALA A 323 14.61 7.66 -20.61
C ALA A 323 14.01 9.07 -20.54
N LEU A 324 14.65 9.96 -19.79
CA LEU A 324 14.23 11.34 -19.65
C LEU A 324 14.84 12.19 -20.79
N PRO A 325 14.15 13.25 -21.25
CA PRO A 325 14.64 14.11 -22.33
C PRO A 325 15.77 15.04 -21.93
#